data_AF-A0A959DAZ5-F1
#
_entry.id   AF-A0A959DAZ5-F1
#
_cell.length_a   1.000
_cell.length_b   1.000
_cell.length_c   1.000
_cell.angle_alpha   90.00
_cell.angle_beta   90.00
_cell.angle_gamma   90.00
#
_symmetry.space_group_name_H-M   'P 1'
#
loop_
_entity.id
_entity.type
_entity.pdbx_description
1 polymer ?
#
loop_
_entity_poly.entity_id
_entity_poly.type
_entity_poly.pdbx_seq_one_letter_code
_entity_poly.pdbx_strand_id
1 'polypeptide(L)'
;MRTLSLFFAMLALLLTACQGGSSNQEQGQQEEAAPEMKYTVTPFSPSKSYPNAKIESMSFNNGKFEFKLNDSDYQLGVQTPDAGQKMCANSAQGQHIHLIVDKEPYAAKYEASFDYEIPDGDHYILAFLSRSYHESIKTEGAHVAVKAVIKDNSMTESMPTPVNTPMLFYSRPKGTYTGKAETEKVMLDFYLVNAKLGAEYKVKADINGEEHIIDSWQPYYIEGLPMGENTIKLTLVDAQGNAVDTPLNPVSRTFTLQEDPVEQ
;
A
#
# COMPACT_ATOMS: atom_id res chain seq x y z
N MET A 1 29.07 67.55 32.84
CA MET A 1 30.42 67.94 33.31
C MET A 1 30.60 67.47 34.74
N ARG A 2 31.68 66.71 34.98
CA ARG A 2 32.50 66.67 36.21
C ARG A 2 31.78 66.38 37.55
N THR A 3 31.90 65.15 38.08
CA THR A 3 32.84 64.73 39.17
C THR A 3 32.51 65.38 40.52
N LEU A 4 32.58 64.76 41.70
CA LEU A 4 32.97 63.46 42.24
C LEU A 4 33.04 63.72 43.76
N SER A 5 32.49 62.86 44.62
CA SER A 5 32.84 62.75 46.06
C SER A 5 32.25 61.42 46.56
N LEU A 6 32.96 60.28 46.52
CA LEU A 6 33.97 59.82 47.49
C LEU A 6 33.56 60.02 48.95
N PHE A 7 33.00 58.97 49.56
CA PHE A 7 33.27 58.65 50.95
C PHE A 7 33.48 57.14 51.10
N PHE A 8 34.60 56.84 51.77
CA PHE A 8 35.26 55.57 51.94
C PHE A 8 34.83 54.99 53.30
N ALA A 9 34.40 53.73 53.35
CA ALA A 9 34.28 53.00 54.61
C ALA A 9 34.66 51.54 54.36
N MET A 10 35.88 51.22 54.80
CA MET A 10 36.52 49.92 54.77
C MET A 10 36.10 49.17 56.05
N LEU A 11 35.54 47.96 55.93
CA LEU A 11 35.50 47.01 57.04
C LEU A 11 35.77 45.60 56.52
N ALA A 12 36.57 44.88 57.30
CA ALA A 12 37.44 43.81 56.89
C ALA A 12 36.86 42.40 57.12
N LEU A 13 37.62 41.42 56.62
CA LEU A 13 37.86 40.09 57.18
C LEU A 13 36.79 38.99 56.94
N LEU A 14 37.07 38.03 56.04
CA LEU A 14 37.67 36.72 56.37
C LEU A 14 37.79 35.79 55.14
N LEU A 15 38.84 34.95 55.19
CA LEU A 15 39.29 33.94 54.22
C LEU A 15 38.29 32.76 54.17
N THR A 16 38.09 32.03 53.07
CA THR A 16 38.92 30.88 52.62
C THR A 16 38.27 30.19 51.41
N ALA A 17 39.12 29.51 50.63
CA ALA A 17 38.83 28.85 49.36
C ALA A 17 37.95 27.58 49.47
N CYS A 18 37.21 27.27 48.40
CA CYS A 18 37.03 25.91 47.91
C CYS A 18 36.78 25.89 46.40
N GLN A 19 37.58 25.07 45.74
CA GLN A 19 37.50 24.63 44.36
C GLN A 19 36.37 23.61 44.25
N GLY A 20 35.43 23.81 43.33
CA GLY A 20 34.30 22.92 43.09
C GLY A 20 34.03 22.78 41.60
N GLY A 21 34.47 21.66 41.02
CA GLY A 21 34.01 21.18 39.73
C GLY A 21 32.69 20.38 39.86
N SER A 22 32.05 20.17 38.71
CA SER A 22 30.79 19.42 38.49
C SER A 22 29.51 20.14 38.98
N SER A 23 28.41 20.20 38.23
CA SER A 23 27.95 19.37 37.12
C SER A 23 26.99 20.17 36.24
N ASN A 24 27.19 20.10 34.92
CA ASN A 24 26.18 20.47 33.94
C ASN A 24 25.19 19.29 33.93
N GLN A 25 23.97 19.48 34.43
CA GLN A 25 22.91 18.49 34.25
C GLN A 25 22.37 18.63 32.83
N GLU A 26 22.95 17.88 31.91
CA GLU A 26 22.24 17.49 30.69
C GLU A 26 21.04 16.64 31.12
N GLN A 27 19.84 17.21 30.98
CA GLN A 27 18.61 16.42 30.96
C GLN A 27 18.71 15.49 29.76
N GLY A 28 19.09 14.24 30.00
CA GLY A 28 18.95 13.18 29.02
C GLY A 28 17.48 13.07 28.64
N GLN A 29 17.14 13.40 27.40
CA GLN A 29 15.93 12.90 26.77
C GLN A 29 16.00 11.38 26.84
N GLN A 30 15.13 10.77 27.64
CA GLN A 30 14.83 9.36 27.47
C GLN A 30 14.20 9.21 26.10
N GLU A 31 15.01 8.73 25.16
CA GLU A 31 14.54 8.24 23.87
C GLU A 31 13.64 7.04 24.19
N GLU A 32 12.33 7.26 24.14
CA GLU A 32 11.33 6.22 24.29
C GLU A 32 11.59 5.21 23.17
N ALA A 33 12.07 4.01 23.53
CA ALA A 33 12.39 2.98 22.57
C ALA A 33 11.14 2.71 21.73
N ALA A 34 11.26 2.83 20.41
CA ALA A 34 10.17 2.53 19.50
C ALA A 34 9.61 1.13 19.81
N PRO A 35 8.27 0.95 19.79
CA PRO A 35 7.66 -0.34 20.07
C PRO A 35 8.25 -1.41 19.14
N GLU A 36 8.57 -2.57 19.71
CA GLU A 36 9.08 -3.71 18.94
C GLU A 36 7.96 -4.19 18.01
N MET A 37 8.19 -4.08 16.69
CA MET A 37 7.22 -4.45 15.66
C MET A 37 7.19 -5.97 15.50
N LYS A 38 6.01 -6.58 15.57
CA LYS A 38 5.81 -8.02 15.38
C LYS A 38 5.92 -8.43 13.92
N TYR A 39 5.54 -7.54 13.01
CA TYR A 39 5.53 -7.82 11.58
C TYR A 39 6.61 -7.02 10.88
N THR A 40 7.39 -7.69 10.05
CA THR A 40 8.39 -7.01 9.23
C THR A 40 7.78 -6.67 7.88
N VAL A 41 7.74 -5.37 7.54
CA VAL A 41 7.26 -4.87 6.26
C VAL A 41 8.44 -4.32 5.47
N THR A 42 8.87 -5.03 4.42
CA THR A 42 10.04 -4.66 3.62
C THR A 42 9.70 -4.50 2.15
N PRO A 43 10.40 -3.63 1.40
CA PRO A 43 10.18 -3.49 -0.04
C PRO A 43 10.29 -4.84 -0.76
N PHE A 44 9.40 -5.09 -1.70
CA PHE A 44 9.47 -6.28 -2.54
C PHE A 44 10.73 -6.24 -3.44
N SER A 45 11.28 -7.41 -3.74
CA SER A 45 12.43 -7.52 -4.65
C SER A 45 12.08 -7.02 -6.07
N PRO A 46 12.98 -6.31 -6.77
CA PRO A 46 12.72 -5.79 -8.12
C PRO A 46 12.20 -6.85 -9.10
N SER A 47 11.21 -6.48 -9.89
CA SER A 47 10.45 -7.39 -10.75
C SER A 47 10.59 -7.06 -12.24
N LYS A 48 10.30 -8.03 -13.11
CA LYS A 48 10.17 -7.81 -14.57
C LYS A 48 9.25 -6.60 -14.84
N SER A 49 9.75 -5.54 -15.47
CA SER A 49 9.10 -4.22 -15.41
C SER A 49 7.89 -4.00 -16.34
N TYR A 50 7.83 -4.64 -17.51
CA TYR A 50 6.79 -4.44 -18.55
C TYR A 50 6.43 -2.96 -18.80
N PRO A 51 7.41 -2.09 -19.15
CA PRO A 51 7.20 -0.64 -19.21
C PRO A 51 6.19 -0.21 -20.28
N ASN A 52 6.01 -1.03 -21.33
CA ASN A 52 5.14 -0.74 -22.45
C ASN A 52 3.77 -1.42 -22.34
N ALA A 53 3.50 -2.19 -21.28
CA ALA A 53 2.20 -2.85 -21.11
C ALA A 53 1.10 -1.80 -20.85
N LYS A 54 0.03 -1.86 -21.64
CA LYS A 54 -1.02 -0.84 -21.63
C LYS A 54 -2.40 -1.44 -21.89
N ILE A 55 -3.37 -0.94 -21.14
CA ILE A 55 -4.80 -1.08 -21.44
C ILE A 55 -5.19 0.08 -22.37
N GLU A 56 -5.52 -0.22 -23.62
CA GLU A 56 -5.94 0.79 -24.60
C GLU A 56 -7.41 1.19 -24.42
N SER A 57 -8.26 0.22 -24.07
CA SER A 57 -9.68 0.46 -23.79
C SER A 57 -10.26 -0.60 -22.87
N MET A 58 -11.31 -0.21 -22.14
CA MET A 58 -12.16 -1.07 -21.35
C MET A 58 -13.61 -0.71 -21.65
N SER A 59 -14.46 -1.71 -21.85
CA SER A 59 -15.92 -1.53 -21.93
C SER A 59 -16.63 -2.59 -21.09
N PHE A 60 -17.85 -2.30 -20.66
CA PHE A 60 -18.69 -3.24 -19.92
C PHE A 60 -20.13 -3.13 -20.39
N ASN A 61 -20.61 -4.17 -21.07
CA ASN A 61 -21.94 -4.22 -21.68
C ASN A 61 -22.54 -5.61 -21.48
N ASN A 62 -23.82 -5.67 -21.10
CA ASN A 62 -24.58 -6.91 -20.91
C ASN A 62 -23.84 -7.94 -20.03
N GLY A 63 -23.22 -7.49 -18.94
CA GLY A 63 -22.49 -8.35 -18.02
C GLY A 63 -21.15 -8.87 -18.51
N LYS A 64 -20.57 -8.22 -19.50
CA LYS A 64 -19.32 -8.65 -20.09
C LYS A 64 -18.33 -7.50 -20.19
N PHE A 65 -17.15 -7.70 -19.63
CA PHE A 65 -16.02 -6.82 -19.84
C PHE A 65 -15.29 -7.18 -21.13
N GLU A 66 -14.86 -6.17 -21.87
CA GLU A 66 -13.94 -6.30 -22.99
C GLU A 66 -12.80 -5.29 -22.85
N PHE A 67 -11.59 -5.82 -22.80
CA PHE A 67 -10.35 -5.07 -22.74
C PHE A 67 -9.62 -5.18 -24.07
N LYS A 68 -9.02 -4.07 -24.49
CA LYS A 68 -8.02 -4.06 -25.56
C LYS A 68 -6.68 -3.74 -24.92
N LEU A 69 -5.71 -4.64 -25.06
CA LEU A 69 -4.33 -4.40 -24.65
C LEU A 69 -3.49 -4.02 -25.87
N ASN A 70 -2.46 -3.21 -25.66
CA ASN A 70 -1.52 -2.93 -26.74
C ASN A 70 -0.62 -4.14 -27.02
N ASP A 71 0.04 -4.12 -28.18
CA ASP A 71 1.10 -5.08 -28.47
C ASP A 71 2.37 -4.73 -27.66
N SER A 72 2.86 -5.68 -26.88
CA SER A 72 4.03 -5.53 -26.00
C SER A 72 4.60 -6.90 -25.57
N ASP A 73 5.62 -6.90 -24.69
CA ASP A 73 6.16 -8.13 -24.10
C ASP A 73 5.30 -8.69 -22.95
N TYR A 74 4.22 -8.01 -22.56
CA TYR A 74 3.23 -8.49 -21.59
C TYR A 74 2.10 -9.25 -22.30
N GLN A 75 1.75 -10.43 -21.78
CA GLN A 75 0.74 -11.30 -22.39
C GLN A 75 -0.09 -11.99 -21.30
N LEU A 76 -1.42 -11.82 -21.35
CA LEU A 76 -2.33 -12.54 -20.46
C LEU A 76 -2.15 -14.06 -20.64
N GLY A 77 -2.22 -14.81 -19.54
CA GLY A 77 -2.03 -16.26 -19.56
C GLY A 77 -0.57 -16.72 -19.42
N VAL A 78 0.40 -15.83 -19.60
CA VAL A 78 1.83 -16.20 -19.66
C VAL A 78 2.51 -16.04 -18.30
N GLN A 79 3.29 -17.03 -17.88
CA GLN A 79 4.10 -16.92 -16.65
C GLN A 79 5.11 -15.78 -16.74
N THR A 80 5.26 -15.00 -15.67
CA THR A 80 6.33 -14.00 -15.61
C THR A 80 7.68 -14.71 -15.41
N PRO A 81 8.74 -14.41 -16.18
CA PRO A 81 9.99 -15.17 -16.13
C PRO A 81 10.69 -15.23 -14.76
N ASP A 82 10.50 -14.22 -13.91
CA ASP A 82 11.11 -14.13 -12.57
C ASP A 82 10.21 -14.65 -11.44
N ALA A 83 9.06 -15.26 -11.75
CA ALA A 83 8.09 -15.73 -10.76
C ALA A 83 8.69 -16.68 -9.71
N GLY A 84 9.53 -17.62 -10.14
CA GLY A 84 10.19 -18.60 -9.26
C GLY A 84 11.17 -17.98 -8.25
N GLN A 85 11.53 -16.70 -8.40
CA GLN A 85 12.47 -16.00 -7.52
C GLN A 85 11.76 -15.19 -6.43
N LYS A 86 10.43 -15.07 -6.48
CA LYS A 86 9.66 -14.15 -5.63
C LYS A 86 9.28 -14.71 -4.27
N MET A 87 9.39 -16.02 -4.06
CA MET A 87 9.06 -16.66 -2.78
C MET A 87 7.69 -16.22 -2.23
N CYS A 88 6.68 -16.16 -3.12
CA CYS A 88 5.33 -15.77 -2.78
C CYS A 88 4.32 -16.49 -3.69
N ALA A 89 3.03 -16.42 -3.35
CA ALA A 89 1.96 -17.04 -4.13
C ALA A 89 2.00 -16.62 -5.61
N ASN A 90 1.98 -17.61 -6.50
CA ASN A 90 2.02 -17.43 -7.95
C ASN A 90 0.84 -18.13 -8.62
N SER A 91 0.13 -17.41 -9.50
CA SER A 91 -0.92 -18.02 -10.30
C SER A 91 -0.33 -18.89 -11.40
N ALA A 92 -0.73 -20.16 -11.44
CA ALA A 92 -0.38 -21.08 -12.52
C ALA A 92 -0.95 -20.63 -13.89
N GLN A 93 -2.00 -19.81 -13.89
CA GLN A 93 -2.62 -19.28 -15.10
C GLN A 93 -1.88 -18.04 -15.67
N GLY A 94 -0.81 -17.58 -15.03
CA GLY A 94 0.07 -16.55 -15.60
C GLY A 94 -0.39 -15.12 -15.35
N GLN A 95 0.17 -14.18 -16.12
CA GLN A 95 -0.15 -12.76 -16.12
C GLN A 95 -1.65 -12.54 -16.37
N HIS A 96 -2.22 -11.53 -15.71
CA HIS A 96 -3.67 -11.36 -15.68
C HIS A 96 -4.09 -9.95 -15.32
N ILE A 97 -5.36 -9.65 -15.50
CA ILE A 97 -5.98 -8.40 -15.07
C ILE A 97 -6.51 -8.61 -13.65
N HIS A 98 -6.17 -7.70 -12.73
CA HIS A 98 -6.94 -7.52 -11.50
C HIS A 98 -8.06 -6.53 -11.78
N LEU A 99 -9.30 -6.97 -11.63
CA LEU A 99 -10.48 -6.11 -11.66
C LEU A 99 -10.99 -5.93 -10.22
N ILE A 100 -11.10 -4.69 -9.77
CA ILE A 100 -11.64 -4.30 -8.45
C ILE A 100 -12.83 -3.39 -8.69
N VAL A 101 -13.96 -3.72 -8.08
CA VAL A 101 -15.17 -2.88 -8.06
C VAL A 101 -15.42 -2.47 -6.61
N ASP A 102 -15.42 -1.17 -6.35
CA ASP A 102 -15.53 -0.57 -5.03
C ASP A 102 -14.55 -1.16 -4.01
N LYS A 103 -15.07 -1.64 -2.87
CA LYS A 103 -14.29 -2.28 -1.81
C LYS A 103 -14.20 -3.79 -1.96
N GLU A 104 -14.64 -4.39 -3.06
CA GLU A 104 -14.59 -5.85 -3.21
C GLU A 104 -13.16 -6.36 -3.47
N PRO A 105 -12.82 -7.60 -3.06
CA PRO A 105 -11.54 -8.22 -3.43
C PRO A 105 -11.41 -8.30 -4.96
N TYR A 106 -10.18 -8.17 -5.49
CA TYR A 106 -10.00 -8.27 -6.95
C TYR A 106 -10.51 -9.61 -7.50
N ALA A 107 -11.05 -9.59 -8.70
CA ALA A 107 -11.18 -10.75 -9.56
C ALA A 107 -9.96 -10.86 -10.47
N ALA A 108 -9.31 -12.02 -10.48
CA ALA A 108 -8.22 -12.31 -11.41
C ALA A 108 -8.80 -12.82 -12.74
N LYS A 109 -8.44 -12.17 -13.84
CA LYS A 109 -8.97 -12.46 -15.18
C LYS A 109 -7.84 -12.65 -16.17
N TYR A 110 -7.74 -13.84 -16.73
CA TYR A 110 -6.62 -14.31 -17.57
C TYR A 110 -6.89 -14.14 -19.07
N GLU A 111 -8.07 -13.63 -19.41
CA GLU A 111 -8.48 -13.31 -20.77
C GLU A 111 -8.94 -11.85 -20.81
N ALA A 112 -8.85 -11.24 -22.00
CA ALA A 112 -9.26 -9.84 -22.19
C ALA A 112 -10.79 -9.66 -22.25
N SER A 113 -11.53 -10.76 -22.33
CA SER A 113 -12.98 -10.76 -22.45
C SER A 113 -13.56 -11.76 -21.45
N PHE A 114 -14.45 -11.31 -20.58
CA PHE A 114 -14.99 -12.17 -19.53
C PHE A 114 -16.31 -11.64 -18.97
N ASP A 115 -17.12 -12.58 -18.48
CA ASP A 115 -18.37 -12.24 -17.80
C ASP A 115 -18.10 -11.73 -16.37
N TYR A 116 -18.92 -10.77 -15.96
CA TYR A 116 -18.93 -10.17 -14.64
C TYR A 116 -20.28 -9.53 -14.33
N GLU A 117 -20.68 -9.53 -13.07
CA GLU A 117 -21.91 -8.89 -12.63
C GLU A 117 -21.58 -7.71 -11.71
N ILE A 118 -22.15 -6.56 -12.03
CA ILE A 118 -22.10 -5.36 -11.20
C ILE A 118 -23.55 -4.92 -10.95
N PRO A 119 -23.96 -4.71 -9.70
CA PRO A 119 -25.28 -4.15 -9.40
C PRO A 119 -25.52 -2.81 -10.10
N ASP A 120 -26.79 -2.43 -10.24
CA ASP A 120 -27.13 -1.09 -10.72
C ASP A 120 -26.69 -0.03 -9.69
N GLY A 121 -26.07 1.06 -10.17
CA GLY A 121 -25.61 2.16 -9.30
C GLY A 121 -24.33 2.86 -9.76
N ASP A 122 -23.84 3.77 -8.91
CA ASP A 122 -22.52 4.39 -9.06
C ASP A 122 -21.43 3.45 -8.51
N HIS A 123 -20.43 3.15 -9.33
CA HIS A 123 -19.31 2.29 -8.95
C HIS A 123 -17.96 2.90 -9.28
N TYR A 124 -16.97 2.65 -8.43
CA TYR A 124 -15.56 2.91 -8.71
C TYR A 124 -14.92 1.61 -9.18
N ILE A 125 -14.41 1.60 -10.41
CA ILE A 125 -13.85 0.41 -11.05
C ILE A 125 -12.39 0.67 -11.36
N LEU A 126 -11.53 -0.20 -10.86
CA LEU A 126 -10.11 -0.25 -11.21
C LEU A 126 -9.80 -1.58 -11.89
N ALA A 127 -9.21 -1.50 -13.07
CA ALA A 127 -8.56 -2.62 -13.73
C ALA A 127 -7.07 -2.33 -13.92
N PHE A 128 -6.19 -3.25 -13.57
CA PHE A 128 -4.75 -3.13 -13.85
C PHE A 128 -4.12 -4.45 -14.26
N LEU A 129 -3.04 -4.34 -15.03
CA LEU A 129 -2.23 -5.46 -15.46
C LEU A 129 -1.33 -5.95 -14.32
N SER A 130 -1.30 -7.27 -14.13
CA SER A 130 -0.57 -7.93 -13.05
C SER A 130 0.35 -9.01 -13.59
N ARG A 131 1.49 -9.16 -12.93
CA ARG A 131 2.39 -10.30 -13.14
C ARG A 131 1.73 -11.60 -12.69
N SER A 132 2.27 -12.75 -13.09
CA SER A 132 1.71 -14.05 -12.71
C SER A 132 1.59 -14.26 -11.20
N TYR A 133 2.48 -13.65 -10.42
CA TYR A 133 2.45 -13.64 -8.96
C TYR A 133 1.70 -12.45 -8.36
N HIS A 134 0.72 -11.93 -9.09
CA HIS A 134 -0.26 -10.92 -8.67
C HIS A 134 0.29 -9.52 -8.37
N GLU A 135 1.58 -9.28 -8.58
CA GLU A 135 2.14 -7.93 -8.45
C GLU A 135 1.63 -7.01 -9.56
N SER A 136 1.02 -5.89 -9.17
CA SER A 136 0.57 -4.83 -10.08
C SER A 136 1.73 -4.22 -10.88
N ILE A 137 1.47 -3.95 -12.16
CA ILE A 137 2.30 -3.08 -12.99
C ILE A 137 1.81 -1.65 -12.77
N LYS A 138 2.65 -0.80 -12.19
CA LYS A 138 2.31 0.57 -11.76
C LYS A 138 2.72 1.65 -12.78
N THR A 139 2.74 1.31 -14.07
CA THR A 139 2.95 2.31 -15.13
C THR A 139 1.65 3.03 -15.47
N GLU A 140 1.73 4.23 -16.03
CA GLU A 140 0.56 5.04 -16.38
C GLU A 140 -0.43 4.26 -17.29
N GLY A 141 0.08 3.54 -18.28
CA GLY A 141 -0.74 2.78 -19.22
C GLY A 141 -1.31 1.46 -18.69
N ALA A 142 -0.75 0.91 -17.61
CA ALA A 142 -1.08 -0.44 -17.15
C ALA A 142 -2.40 -0.54 -16.36
N HIS A 143 -3.16 0.55 -16.25
CA HIS A 143 -4.42 0.56 -15.52
C HIS A 143 -5.47 1.47 -16.14
N VAL A 144 -6.72 1.22 -15.79
CA VAL A 144 -7.88 2.09 -16.03
C VAL A 144 -8.64 2.21 -14.71
N ALA A 145 -8.86 3.44 -14.26
CA ALA A 145 -9.60 3.73 -13.03
C ALA A 145 -10.73 4.73 -13.33
N VAL A 146 -11.98 4.31 -13.15
CA VAL A 146 -13.15 5.08 -13.57
C VAL A 146 -14.25 5.06 -12.52
N LYS A 147 -15.04 6.13 -12.46
CA LYS A 147 -16.38 6.14 -11.89
C LYS A 147 -17.37 5.87 -13.02
N ALA A 148 -18.19 4.85 -12.87
CA ALA A 148 -19.19 4.46 -13.85
C ALA A 148 -20.57 4.31 -13.20
N VAL A 149 -21.61 4.73 -13.94
CA VAL A 149 -22.99 4.38 -13.61
C VAL A 149 -23.32 3.08 -14.34
N ILE A 150 -23.71 2.06 -13.58
CA ILE A 150 -24.13 0.76 -14.07
C ILE A 150 -25.66 0.69 -14.07
N LYS A 151 -26.22 0.21 -15.17
CA LYS A 151 -27.65 -0.13 -15.30
C LYS A 151 -27.83 -1.33 -16.21
N ASP A 152 -28.67 -2.28 -15.80
CA ASP A 152 -28.91 -3.52 -16.54
C ASP A 152 -27.58 -4.21 -16.89
N ASN A 153 -26.67 -4.25 -15.91
CA ASN A 153 -25.32 -4.84 -16.00
C ASN A 153 -24.46 -4.26 -17.15
N SER A 154 -24.67 -2.98 -17.48
CA SER A 154 -23.93 -2.26 -18.52
C SER A 154 -23.52 -0.88 -18.02
N MET A 155 -22.39 -0.35 -18.47
CA MET A 155 -22.07 1.07 -18.30
C MET A 155 -23.04 1.92 -19.11
N THR A 156 -23.68 2.91 -18.49
CA THR A 156 -24.63 3.78 -19.19
C THR A 156 -23.97 4.75 -20.15
N GLU A 157 -22.69 5.06 -19.91
CA GLU A 157 -21.88 5.92 -20.76
C GLU A 157 -20.87 5.10 -21.54
N SER A 158 -20.69 5.41 -22.82
CA SER A 158 -19.69 4.75 -23.67
C SER A 158 -18.25 5.05 -23.25
N MET A 159 -18.03 6.15 -22.53
CA MET A 159 -16.74 6.56 -21.99
C MET A 159 -16.91 6.85 -20.49
N PRO A 160 -16.54 5.92 -19.59
CA PRO A 160 -16.71 6.12 -18.17
C PRO A 160 -15.80 7.24 -17.65
N THR A 161 -16.27 7.97 -16.63
CA THR A 161 -15.57 9.15 -16.10
C THR A 161 -14.28 8.72 -15.39
N PRO A 162 -13.09 9.22 -15.79
CA PRO A 162 -11.85 8.90 -15.07
C PRO A 162 -11.92 9.32 -13.60
N VAL A 163 -11.38 8.50 -12.71
CA VAL A 163 -11.17 8.92 -11.31
C VAL A 163 -10.14 10.04 -11.30
N ASN A 164 -10.52 11.21 -10.78
CA ASN A 164 -9.68 12.42 -10.74
C ASN A 164 -9.36 12.88 -9.29
N THR A 165 -9.87 12.17 -8.28
CA THR A 165 -9.53 12.38 -6.87
C THR A 165 -8.51 11.35 -6.40
N PRO A 166 -7.73 11.65 -5.34
CA PRO A 166 -6.85 10.67 -4.69
C PRO A 166 -7.65 9.45 -4.25
N MET A 167 -7.21 8.24 -4.61
CA MET A 167 -7.93 7.01 -4.27
C MET A 167 -6.96 5.86 -4.01
N LEU A 168 -7.39 4.96 -3.12
CA LEU A 168 -6.66 3.77 -2.71
C LEU A 168 -7.52 2.53 -2.98
N PHE A 169 -6.98 1.59 -3.74
CA PHE A 169 -7.58 0.29 -3.98
C PHE A 169 -6.71 -0.81 -3.34
N TYR A 170 -7.32 -1.63 -2.49
CA TYR A 170 -6.67 -2.77 -1.88
C TYR A 170 -6.59 -3.92 -2.89
N SER A 171 -5.38 -4.32 -3.29
CA SER A 171 -5.19 -5.49 -4.14
C SER A 171 -5.05 -6.75 -3.29
N ARG A 172 -4.01 -6.88 -2.48
CA ARG A 172 -3.67 -8.16 -1.81
C ARG A 172 -2.87 -7.93 -0.53
N PRO A 173 -2.92 -8.85 0.45
CA PRO A 173 -3.46 -10.22 0.40
C PRO A 173 -5.00 -10.39 0.42
N LYS A 174 -5.48 -11.55 -0.05
CA LYS A 174 -6.87 -12.00 0.07
C LYS A 174 -6.94 -13.54 0.08
N GLY A 175 -8.05 -14.11 0.53
CA GLY A 175 -8.30 -15.54 0.42
C GLY A 175 -7.40 -16.37 1.33
N THR A 176 -6.92 -17.51 0.84
CA THR A 176 -6.10 -18.44 1.62
C THR A 176 -4.75 -18.66 0.94
N TYR A 177 -3.69 -18.60 1.74
CA TYR A 177 -2.32 -18.92 1.35
C TYR A 177 -1.92 -20.20 2.08
N THR A 178 -1.36 -21.16 1.35
CA THR A 178 -1.07 -22.49 1.89
C THR A 178 0.39 -22.85 1.70
N GLY A 179 0.99 -23.38 2.75
CA GLY A 179 2.35 -23.89 2.71
C GLY A 179 3.42 -22.81 2.81
N LYS A 180 4.61 -23.23 3.22
CA LYS A 180 5.69 -22.31 3.61
C LYS A 180 6.04 -21.29 2.53
N ALA A 181 6.01 -21.70 1.25
CA ALA A 181 6.34 -20.85 0.11
C ALA A 181 5.39 -19.66 -0.08
N GLU A 182 4.15 -19.76 0.42
CA GLU A 182 3.14 -18.70 0.30
C GLU A 182 2.96 -17.91 1.60
N THR A 183 3.25 -18.51 2.76
CA THR A 183 2.95 -17.94 4.07
C THR A 183 4.14 -17.26 4.74
N GLU A 184 5.39 -17.63 4.42
CA GLU A 184 6.59 -17.03 5.03
C GLU A 184 6.75 -15.56 4.60
N LYS A 185 6.41 -15.27 3.34
CA LYS A 185 6.50 -13.93 2.72
C LYS A 185 5.21 -13.57 1.99
N VAL A 186 4.29 -12.93 2.70
CA VAL A 186 3.01 -12.49 2.13
C VAL A 186 3.20 -11.13 1.48
N MET A 187 3.05 -11.03 0.17
CA MET A 187 3.13 -9.70 -0.46
C MET A 187 1.89 -8.86 -0.11
N LEU A 188 2.10 -7.62 0.32
CA LEU A 188 1.12 -6.55 0.35
C LEU A 188 1.22 -5.76 -0.96
N ASP A 189 0.11 -5.60 -1.67
CA ASP A 189 0.05 -4.74 -2.83
C ASP A 189 -1.26 -3.94 -2.86
N PHE A 190 -1.16 -2.72 -3.34
CA PHE A 190 -2.26 -1.77 -3.45
C PHE A 190 -2.02 -0.81 -4.61
N TYR A 191 -3.10 -0.25 -5.13
CA TYR A 191 -3.04 0.66 -6.25
C TYR A 191 -3.51 2.04 -5.83
N LEU A 192 -2.77 3.06 -6.26
CA LEU A 192 -3.09 4.46 -6.02
C LEU A 192 -3.46 5.15 -7.32
N VAL A 193 -4.46 6.00 -7.25
CA VAL A 193 -4.91 6.83 -8.37
C VAL A 193 -4.94 8.27 -7.88
N ASN A 194 -4.27 9.18 -8.60
CA ASN A 194 -4.10 10.59 -8.21
C ASN A 194 -3.60 10.83 -6.78
N ALA A 195 -2.79 9.92 -6.23
CA ALA A 195 -2.21 10.05 -4.89
C ALA A 195 -0.72 9.71 -4.95
N LYS A 196 0.13 10.71 -4.70
CA LYS A 196 1.58 10.55 -4.67
C LYS A 196 2.06 10.34 -3.24
N LEU A 197 2.62 9.17 -2.95
CA LEU A 197 3.17 8.91 -1.62
C LEU A 197 4.46 9.69 -1.36
N GLY A 198 4.73 9.95 -0.08
CA GLY A 198 5.90 10.65 0.42
C GLY A 198 5.50 11.92 1.17
N ALA A 199 5.69 13.07 0.53
CA ALA A 199 5.43 14.37 1.15
C ALA A 199 3.93 14.73 1.22
N GLU A 200 3.13 14.27 0.25
CA GLU A 200 1.71 14.65 0.13
C GLU A 200 0.79 13.64 0.83
N TYR A 201 0.99 12.36 0.53
CA TYR A 201 0.18 11.27 1.06
C TYR A 201 1.07 10.17 1.64
N LYS A 202 0.49 9.38 2.53
CA LYS A 202 1.05 8.11 3.01
C LYS A 202 -0.07 7.07 3.04
N VAL A 203 0.30 5.80 3.08
CA VAL A 203 -0.64 4.72 3.39
C VAL A 203 -0.32 4.22 4.78
N LYS A 204 -1.32 4.26 5.67
CA LYS A 204 -1.26 3.58 6.95
C LYS A 204 -1.78 2.15 6.77
N ALA A 205 -0.91 1.18 7.00
CA ALA A 205 -1.25 -0.24 7.02
C ALA A 205 -1.37 -0.72 8.46
N ASP A 206 -2.59 -0.95 8.93
CA ASP A 206 -2.89 -1.58 10.20
C ASP A 206 -2.98 -3.09 9.96
N ILE A 207 -1.96 -3.82 10.40
CA ILE A 207 -1.78 -5.27 10.26
C ILE A 207 -2.07 -5.89 11.62
N ASN A 208 -3.22 -6.54 11.79
CA ASN A 208 -3.65 -7.14 13.06
C ASN A 208 -3.54 -6.19 14.28
N GLY A 209 -3.81 -4.90 14.11
CA GLY A 209 -3.71 -3.88 15.16
C GLY A 209 -2.32 -3.22 15.28
N GLU A 210 -1.33 -3.64 14.50
CA GLU A 210 0.00 -3.02 14.43
C GLU A 210 0.08 -2.08 13.22
N GLU A 211 0.40 -0.79 13.45
CA GLU A 211 0.39 0.22 12.40
C GLU A 211 1.77 0.41 11.75
N HIS A 212 1.81 0.36 10.42
CA HIS A 212 2.96 0.68 9.60
C HIS A 212 2.65 1.85 8.67
N ILE A 213 3.59 2.77 8.53
CA ILE A 213 3.48 3.89 7.61
C ILE A 213 4.28 3.59 6.35
N ILE A 214 3.58 3.61 5.21
CA ILE A 214 4.12 3.38 3.88
C ILE A 214 4.15 4.71 3.13
N ASP A 215 5.34 5.12 2.69
CA ASP A 215 5.58 6.40 2.00
C ASP A 215 6.06 6.23 0.55
N SER A 216 6.19 4.99 0.08
CA SER A 216 6.64 4.65 -1.27
C SER A 216 5.63 3.73 -1.95
N TRP A 217 5.21 4.08 -3.16
CA TRP A 217 4.21 3.28 -3.89
C TRP A 217 4.87 2.11 -4.62
N GLN A 218 4.99 1.00 -3.90
CA GLN A 218 5.57 -0.27 -4.36
C GLN A 218 4.91 -1.44 -3.60
N PRO A 219 5.04 -2.68 -4.07
CA PRO A 219 4.66 -3.85 -3.27
C PRO A 219 5.64 -4.04 -2.10
N TYR A 220 5.18 -4.72 -1.06
CA TYR A 220 5.96 -5.03 0.14
C TYR A 220 5.85 -6.52 0.49
N TYR A 221 6.88 -7.11 1.09
CA TYR A 221 6.77 -8.37 1.82
C TYR A 221 6.30 -8.08 3.25
N ILE A 222 5.37 -8.90 3.75
CA ILE A 222 5.03 -9.00 5.16
C ILE A 222 5.53 -10.36 5.66
N GLU A 223 6.35 -10.33 6.70
CA GLU A 223 6.89 -11.50 7.40
C GLU A 223 6.46 -11.49 8.87
N GLY A 224 6.35 -12.67 9.48
CA GLY A 224 5.97 -12.83 10.90
C GLY A 224 4.47 -12.91 11.16
N LEU A 225 3.64 -13.00 10.12
CA LEU A 225 2.19 -13.21 10.27
C LEU A 225 1.90 -14.59 10.90
N PRO A 226 0.98 -14.68 11.88
CA PRO A 226 0.57 -15.96 12.44
C PRO A 226 -0.22 -16.80 11.42
N MET A 227 -0.18 -18.12 11.58
CA MET A 227 -1.14 -19.02 10.91
C MET A 227 -2.57 -18.73 11.38
N GLY A 228 -3.54 -19.03 10.52
CA GLY A 228 -4.94 -18.70 10.72
C GLY A 228 -5.31 -17.34 10.12
N GLU A 229 -6.33 -16.71 10.71
CA GLU A 229 -6.91 -15.48 10.18
C GLU A 229 -6.04 -14.25 10.48
N ASN A 230 -5.82 -13.44 9.46
CA ASN A 230 -5.11 -12.17 9.52
C ASN A 230 -5.96 -11.09 8.86
N THR A 231 -5.93 -9.87 9.41
CA THR A 231 -6.66 -8.72 8.87
C THR A 231 -5.71 -7.55 8.66
N ILE A 232 -5.80 -6.93 7.48
CA ILE A 232 -5.09 -5.70 7.14
C ILE A 232 -6.10 -4.63 6.75
N LYS A 233 -5.99 -3.46 7.36
CA LYS A 233 -6.72 -2.25 6.99
C LYS A 233 -5.74 -1.23 6.42
N LEU A 234 -6.00 -0.77 5.19
CA LEU A 234 -5.24 0.30 4.58
C LEU A 234 -6.05 1.60 4.61
N THR A 235 -5.39 2.67 5.04
CA THR A 235 -5.94 4.03 5.05
C THR A 235 -5.00 4.96 4.30
N LEU A 236 -5.49 5.63 3.27
CA LEU A 236 -4.79 6.77 2.67
C LEU A 236 -4.88 7.95 3.64
N VAL A 237 -3.73 8.51 4.01
CA VAL A 237 -3.62 9.65 4.92
C VAL A 237 -2.86 10.80 4.28
N ASP A 238 -3.16 12.02 4.71
CA ASP A 238 -2.44 13.23 4.31
C ASP A 238 -1.07 13.35 5.00
N ALA A 239 -0.34 14.43 4.70
CA ALA A 239 0.96 14.72 5.28
C ALA A 239 0.94 14.87 6.82
N GLN A 240 -0.22 15.20 7.40
CA GLN A 240 -0.43 15.35 8.84
C GLN A 240 -0.89 14.04 9.51
N GLY A 241 -1.14 12.98 8.73
CA GLY A 241 -1.59 11.69 9.20
C GLY A 241 -3.12 11.58 9.36
N ASN A 242 -3.90 12.57 8.91
CA ASN A 242 -5.35 12.48 8.90
C ASN A 242 -5.82 11.62 7.72
N ALA A 243 -6.90 10.87 7.91
CA ALA A 243 -7.51 10.14 6.80
C ALA A 243 -7.99 11.10 5.70
N VAL A 244 -7.61 10.82 4.45
CA VAL A 244 -8.10 11.57 3.30
C VAL A 244 -9.59 11.27 3.12
N ASP A 245 -10.40 12.34 3.02
CA ASP A 245 -11.83 12.23 2.69
C ASP A 245 -12.01 11.92 1.21
N THR A 246 -12.01 10.63 0.89
CA THR A 246 -12.17 10.11 -0.46
C THR A 246 -12.94 8.79 -0.44
N PRO A 247 -13.71 8.45 -1.50
CA PRO A 247 -14.42 7.19 -1.57
C PRO A 247 -13.50 6.00 -1.33
N LEU A 248 -14.10 4.92 -0.81
CA LEU A 248 -13.45 3.65 -0.51
C LEU A 248 -12.37 3.68 0.59
N ASN A 249 -12.01 4.84 1.14
CA ASN A 249 -11.03 4.97 2.22
C ASN A 249 -11.73 4.99 3.60
N PRO A 250 -11.34 4.15 4.58
CA PRO A 250 -10.36 3.06 4.52
C PRO A 250 -10.95 1.77 3.91
N VAL A 251 -10.07 0.83 3.59
CA VAL A 251 -10.41 -0.49 3.05
C VAL A 251 -9.68 -1.60 3.80
N SER A 252 -10.39 -2.69 4.11
CA SER A 252 -9.86 -3.83 4.88
C SER A 252 -9.99 -5.14 4.11
N ARG A 253 -9.06 -6.07 4.36
CA ARG A 253 -9.15 -7.48 3.95
C ARG A 253 -8.81 -8.40 5.10
N THR A 254 -9.51 -9.52 5.12
CA THR A 254 -9.21 -10.67 5.95
C THR A 254 -8.78 -11.82 5.04
N PHE A 255 -7.72 -12.52 5.42
CA PHE A 255 -7.14 -13.64 4.69
C PHE A 255 -6.61 -14.68 5.68
N THR A 256 -6.37 -15.88 5.20
CA THR A 256 -5.96 -17.02 6.04
C THR A 256 -4.61 -17.54 5.58
N LEU A 257 -3.70 -17.78 6.53
CA LEU A 257 -2.47 -18.54 6.30
C LEU A 257 -2.65 -19.96 6.85
N GLN A 258 -2.27 -20.98 6.07
CA GLN A 258 -2.40 -22.38 6.44
C GLN A 258 -1.09 -23.12 6.18
N GLU A 259 -0.79 -24.11 7.02
CA GLU A 259 0.30 -25.04 6.77
C GLU A 259 -0.01 -25.93 5.55
N ASP A 260 1.03 -26.55 4.98
CA ASP A 260 0.83 -27.58 3.96
C ASP A 260 -0.08 -28.69 4.52
N PRO A 261 -1.04 -29.21 3.73
CA PRO A 261 -1.80 -30.37 4.13
C PRO A 261 -0.83 -31.51 4.45
N VAL A 262 -0.95 -32.09 5.66
CA VAL A 262 -0.18 -33.29 5.99
C VAL A 262 -0.60 -34.39 5.01
N GLU A 263 0.34 -34.89 4.19
CA GLU A 263 0.08 -36.04 3.33
C GLU A 263 -0.41 -37.21 4.20
N GLN A 264 -1.63 -37.67 3.92
CA GLN A 264 -2.25 -38.82 4.61
C GLN A 264 -1.80 -40.14 4.02
#